data_AF-A0A0K0D5W9-F1
#
_entry.id   AF-A0A0K0D5W9-F1
#
_cell.length_a   1.000
_cell.length_b   1.000
_cell.length_c   1.000
_cell.angle_alpha   90.00
_cell.angle_beta   90.00
_cell.angle_gamma   90.00
#
_symmetry.space_group_name_H-M   'P 1'
#
loop_
_entity.id
_entity.type
_entity.pdbx_description
1 polymer ?
#
loop_
_entity_poly.entity_id
_entity_poly.type
_entity_poly.pdbx_seq_one_letter_code
_entity_poly.pdbx_strand_id
1 'polypeptide(L)'
;MTVRSFAVLEPCSLDLFTGVEFVCCPIVDKITSPSVGARLSEHSKLPLKEDEEDKEYVDEYDDSDEDVSIEKSSEDQDPYFKNKDSANEHENFREAEERLDKKHREKIDKVMKEWGELEARYQQMKKKDAKGAESFKVSMTNRFQRTVASLEDEHKRLKKQLETTHEERVQAILNEKKRTATHDYRQALAMHDKSANKHHVLKTLKTYIRSEEKDRIHTINRYRHLLRVDQAEAAAFKPTVLHRLRYIDLRINGTLAMLRDFPDLESQVRPIAGKQLCGISIITMIYFTA
;
A
#
# COMPACT_ATOMS: atom_id res chain seq x y z
N MET A 1 1.95 20.40 -23.55
CA MET A 1 1.21 19.20 -23.12
C MET A 1 1.45 18.11 -24.13
N THR A 2 2.06 17.01 -23.72
CA THR A 2 2.41 15.91 -24.62
C THR A 2 1.50 14.73 -24.31
N VAL A 3 0.54 14.46 -25.18
CA VAL A 3 -0.41 13.36 -25.01
C VAL A 3 0.30 12.06 -25.36
N ARG A 4 0.39 11.13 -24.41
CA ARG A 4 0.93 9.78 -24.65
C ARG A 4 -0.24 8.83 -24.91
N SER A 5 -0.45 8.45 -26.17
CA SER A 5 -1.35 7.38 -26.56
C SER A 5 -0.67 6.03 -26.33
N PHE A 6 -1.22 5.23 -25.40
CA PHE A 6 -0.84 3.82 -25.22
C PHE A 6 -2.06 2.94 -25.45
N ALA A 7 -2.40 2.72 -26.71
CA ALA A 7 -3.29 1.63 -27.11
C ALA A 7 -3.01 1.28 -28.58
N VAL A 8 -1.99 0.46 -28.81
CA VAL A 8 -1.90 -0.33 -30.04
C VAL A 8 -2.51 -1.68 -29.68
N LEU A 9 -3.80 -1.85 -30.01
CA LEU A 9 -4.46 -3.14 -29.98
C LEU A 9 -4.09 -3.87 -31.28
N GLU A 10 -3.32 -4.95 -31.17
CA GLU A 10 -3.17 -5.93 -32.24
C GLU A 10 -4.40 -6.86 -32.33
N PRO A 11 -4.70 -7.43 -33.52
CA PRO A 11 -6.04 -7.89 -33.86
C PRO A 11 -6.42 -9.21 -33.15
N CYS A 12 -7.47 -9.11 -32.33
CA CYS A 12 -8.17 -10.23 -31.72
C CYS A 12 -8.86 -11.09 -32.81
N SER A 13 -8.36 -12.31 -33.00
CA SER A 13 -8.91 -13.32 -33.93
C SER A 13 -9.58 -14.47 -33.20
N LEU A 14 -10.46 -14.19 -32.23
CA LEU A 14 -11.33 -15.19 -31.60
C LEU A 14 -12.65 -14.51 -31.21
N ASP A 15 -13.53 -14.42 -32.21
CA ASP A 15 -14.87 -13.89 -32.09
C ASP A 15 -15.85 -15.05 -31.82
N LEU A 16 -16.25 -15.21 -30.55
CA LEU A 16 -17.43 -15.99 -30.18
C LEU A 16 -18.07 -15.42 -28.92
N PHE A 17 -18.52 -14.16 -29.02
CA PHE A 17 -19.50 -13.61 -28.08
C PHE A 17 -20.88 -13.81 -28.69
N THR A 18 -21.59 -14.85 -28.27
CA THR A 18 -23.06 -14.91 -28.44
C THR A 18 -23.67 -14.02 -27.37
N GLY A 19 -24.50 -13.07 -27.84
CA GLY A 19 -25.10 -12.04 -27.01
C GLY A 19 -25.87 -12.61 -25.82
N VAL A 20 -25.67 -12.00 -24.65
CA VAL A 20 -26.58 -12.19 -23.52
C VAL A 20 -27.74 -11.21 -23.67
N GLU A 21 -28.85 -11.71 -24.20
CA GLU A 21 -30.13 -11.00 -24.11
C GLU A 21 -30.57 -11.01 -22.63
N PHE A 22 -30.82 -9.84 -22.07
CA PHE A 22 -31.36 -9.70 -20.71
C PHE A 22 -32.81 -10.17 -20.69
N VAL A 23 -33.05 -11.42 -20.27
CA VAL A 23 -34.40 -11.94 -20.06
C VAL A 23 -34.94 -11.41 -18.73
N CYS A 24 -35.95 -10.55 -18.83
CA CYS A 24 -36.71 -10.04 -17.70
C CYS A 24 -37.67 -11.13 -17.19
N CYS A 25 -37.57 -11.52 -15.91
CA CYS A 25 -38.57 -12.39 -15.28
C CYS A 25 -39.84 -11.59 -14.92
N PRO A 26 -41.04 -12.02 -15.35
CA PRO A 26 -42.28 -11.36 -14.98
C PRO A 26 -42.63 -11.58 -13.50
N ILE A 27 -43.12 -10.50 -12.89
CA ILE A 27 -43.67 -10.44 -11.53
C ILE A 27 -45.00 -11.17 -11.50
N VAL A 28 -45.18 -12.13 -10.60
CA VAL A 28 -46.46 -12.81 -10.36
C VAL A 28 -46.97 -12.44 -8.98
N ASP A 29 -48.10 -11.74 -8.93
CA ASP A 29 -48.86 -11.44 -7.72
C ASP A 29 -50.14 -12.30 -7.67
N LYS A 30 -50.39 -12.93 -6.51
CA LYS A 30 -51.70 -13.20 -5.85
C LYS A 30 -52.56 -14.37 -6.43
N ILE A 31 -53.20 -15.33 -5.71
CA ILE A 31 -53.82 -15.56 -4.37
C ILE A 31 -53.95 -17.12 -4.19
N THR A 32 -53.79 -17.80 -3.03
CA THR A 32 -54.81 -18.10 -1.98
C THR A 32 -54.21 -18.94 -0.83
N SER A 33 -54.58 -18.61 0.41
CA SER A 33 -54.26 -19.20 1.75
C SER A 33 -54.93 -20.59 2.02
N PRO A 34 -54.74 -21.32 3.18
CA PRO A 34 -54.73 -20.79 4.57
C PRO A 34 -53.88 -21.48 5.70
N SER A 35 -53.70 -20.68 6.78
CA SER A 35 -53.44 -21.02 8.21
C SER A 35 -52.06 -21.61 8.59
N VAL A 36 -51.31 -21.16 9.61
CA VAL A 36 -51.64 -20.94 11.05
C VAL A 36 -50.59 -19.98 11.68
N GLY A 37 -51.00 -19.12 12.62
CA GLY A 37 -50.21 -18.86 13.84
C GLY A 37 -49.41 -17.55 14.02
N ALA A 38 -50.11 -16.46 14.37
CA ALA A 38 -49.78 -15.45 15.39
C ALA A 38 -48.31 -15.04 15.71
N ARG A 39 -47.97 -13.75 15.52
CA ARG A 39 -47.98 -12.69 16.58
C ARG A 39 -47.51 -11.33 16.03
N LEU A 40 -48.19 -10.30 16.51
CA LEU A 40 -48.06 -8.87 16.23
C LEU A 40 -46.89 -8.23 17.01
N SER A 41 -46.20 -7.25 16.42
CA SER A 41 -46.17 -5.87 16.96
C SER A 41 -45.56 -4.88 15.95
N GLU A 42 -46.43 -4.02 15.41
CA GLU A 42 -46.22 -2.63 14.95
C GLU A 42 -45.47 -1.79 16.02
N HIS A 43 -44.70 -0.73 15.72
CA HIS A 43 -45.01 0.61 15.20
C HIS A 43 -43.65 1.38 15.22
N SER A 44 -43.35 2.49 14.56
CA SER A 44 -44.09 3.48 13.77
C SER A 44 -43.06 4.45 13.16
N LYS A 45 -43.42 5.06 12.04
CA LYS A 45 -42.64 5.96 11.18
C LYS A 45 -42.98 7.44 11.47
N LEU A 46 -42.06 8.36 11.11
CA LEU A 46 -42.24 9.76 10.64
C LEU A 46 -42.61 10.88 11.66
N PRO A 47 -42.48 12.20 11.35
CA PRO A 47 -42.02 12.88 10.11
C PRO A 47 -41.03 14.07 10.27
N LEU A 48 -40.57 14.56 9.11
CA LEU A 48 -39.91 15.84 8.81
C LEU A 48 -40.83 17.07 9.05
N LYS A 49 -40.22 18.24 9.32
CA LYS A 49 -40.72 19.57 8.92
C LYS A 49 -39.57 20.51 8.59
N GLU A 50 -39.65 21.11 7.40
CA GLU A 50 -39.02 22.37 7.01
C GLU A 50 -39.84 23.53 7.60
N ASP A 51 -39.22 24.68 7.83
CA ASP A 51 -39.74 26.03 7.53
C ASP A 51 -38.62 27.07 7.79
N GLU A 52 -38.50 28.02 6.87
CA GLU A 52 -37.53 29.11 6.79
C GLU A 52 -37.80 30.26 7.77
N GLU A 53 -36.76 31.05 8.11
CA GLU A 53 -36.83 32.53 8.06
C GLU A 53 -35.46 33.20 8.34
N ASP A 54 -35.18 34.22 7.54
CA ASP A 54 -33.97 35.04 7.43
C ASP A 54 -33.56 35.77 8.72
N LYS A 55 -32.25 35.79 9.01
CA LYS A 55 -31.59 36.93 9.68
C LYS A 55 -30.19 37.18 9.13
N GLU A 56 -30.12 38.23 8.34
CA GLU A 56 -28.93 38.99 7.97
C GLU A 56 -28.18 39.45 9.24
N TYR A 57 -26.95 38.97 9.42
CA TYR A 57 -25.97 39.56 10.31
C TYR A 57 -24.65 39.65 9.56
N VAL A 58 -24.32 40.86 9.14
CA VAL A 58 -23.01 41.28 8.65
C VAL A 58 -22.08 41.32 9.86
N ASP A 59 -21.09 40.45 9.89
CA ASP A 59 -19.90 40.65 10.73
C ASP A 59 -18.67 40.55 9.82
N GLU A 60 -18.18 41.74 9.49
CA GLU A 60 -16.89 42.02 8.88
C GLU A 60 -15.80 41.70 9.92
N TYR A 61 -15.27 40.48 9.86
CA TYR A 61 -14.00 40.15 10.48
C TYR A 61 -12.99 39.81 9.38
N ASP A 62 -12.11 40.79 9.17
CA ASP A 62 -10.80 40.71 8.54
C ASP A 62 -10.00 39.53 9.13
N ASP A 63 -10.18 38.34 8.55
CA ASP A 63 -9.23 37.24 8.70
C ASP A 63 -8.30 37.35 7.49
N SER A 64 -7.16 37.99 7.74
CA SER A 64 -6.03 37.96 6.84
C SER A 64 -5.59 36.49 6.72
N ASP A 65 -6.18 35.78 5.75
CA ASP A 65 -5.66 34.56 5.18
C ASP A 65 -4.27 34.87 4.60
N GLU A 66 -3.26 34.94 5.46
CA GLU A 66 -1.91 34.55 5.07
C GLU A 66 -1.98 33.06 4.76
N ASP A 67 -2.44 32.76 3.53
CA ASP A 67 -2.05 31.60 2.77
C ASP A 67 -0.52 31.58 2.78
N VAL A 68 0.05 30.96 3.82
CA VAL A 68 1.42 30.50 3.79
C VAL A 68 1.39 29.34 2.82
N SER A 69 1.36 29.69 1.54
CA SER A 69 1.77 28.87 0.43
C SER A 69 3.19 28.44 0.76
N ILE A 70 3.32 27.30 1.46
CA ILE A 70 4.57 26.58 1.56
C ILE A 70 4.81 26.01 0.16
N GLU A 71 5.19 26.89 -0.76
CA GLU A 71 6.06 26.54 -1.87
C GLU A 71 7.39 26.13 -1.23
N LYS A 72 7.41 24.90 -0.70
CA LYS A 72 8.63 24.25 -0.24
C LYS A 72 9.51 24.15 -1.46
N SER A 73 10.53 25.00 -1.52
CA SER A 73 11.51 25.00 -2.59
C SER A 73 11.97 23.55 -2.83
N SER A 74 12.16 23.19 -4.11
CA SER A 74 12.67 21.88 -4.56
C SER A 74 14.05 21.50 -3.98
N GLU A 75 14.63 22.37 -3.16
CA GLU A 75 15.92 22.23 -2.48
C GLU A 75 15.83 21.41 -1.19
N ASP A 76 14.65 21.32 -0.54
CA ASP A 76 14.50 20.65 0.77
C ASP A 76 14.00 19.18 0.67
N GLN A 77 13.91 18.66 -0.56
CA GLN A 77 13.47 17.29 -0.83
C GLN A 77 14.64 16.30 -0.69
N ASP A 78 14.43 15.21 0.06
CA ASP A 78 15.46 14.19 0.32
C ASP A 78 16.05 13.64 -1.01
N PRO A 79 17.39 13.44 -1.10
CA PRO A 79 18.04 12.89 -2.30
C PRO A 79 17.43 11.58 -2.81
N TYR A 80 16.83 10.79 -1.93
CA TYR A 80 16.13 9.56 -2.27
C TYR A 80 15.09 9.74 -3.37
N PHE A 81 14.33 10.85 -3.36
CA PHE A 81 13.29 11.11 -4.37
C PHE A 81 13.87 11.50 -5.73
N LYS A 82 15.10 12.02 -5.77
CA LYS A 82 15.81 12.43 -6.99
C LYS A 82 16.60 11.27 -7.62
N ASN A 83 17.00 10.30 -6.80
CA ASN A 83 17.75 9.14 -7.26
C ASN A 83 16.89 8.25 -8.18
N LYS A 84 17.40 7.96 -9.38
CA LYS A 84 16.78 7.06 -10.36
C LYS A 84 17.40 5.65 -10.35
N ASP A 85 18.49 5.47 -9.61
CA ASP A 85 19.23 4.22 -9.58
C ASP A 85 18.50 3.17 -8.73
N SER A 86 18.04 2.14 -9.41
CA SER A 86 17.23 1.07 -8.84
C SER A 86 18.07 -0.09 -8.25
N ALA A 87 19.39 -0.06 -8.42
CA ALA A 87 20.27 -1.16 -8.05
C ALA A 87 20.32 -1.41 -6.54
N ASN A 88 20.29 -0.35 -5.73
CA ASN A 88 20.42 -0.41 -4.28
C ASN A 88 19.23 0.21 -3.53
N GLU A 89 18.03 0.06 -4.10
CA GLU A 89 16.79 0.68 -3.60
C GLU A 89 16.53 0.44 -2.10
N HIS A 90 16.82 -0.75 -1.58
CA HIS A 90 16.58 -1.06 -0.17
C HIS A 90 17.50 -0.28 0.78
N GLU A 91 18.79 -0.14 0.44
CA GLU A 91 19.72 0.64 1.23
C GLU A 91 19.41 2.14 1.13
N ASN A 92 19.13 2.62 -0.07
CA ASN A 92 18.72 4.00 -0.30
C ASN A 92 17.47 4.38 0.52
N PHE A 93 16.48 3.48 0.60
CA PHE A 93 15.29 3.66 1.42
C PHE A 93 15.62 3.68 2.92
N ARG A 94 16.43 2.73 3.40
CA ARG A 94 16.84 2.66 4.82
C ARG A 94 17.53 3.95 5.26
N GLU A 95 18.46 4.46 4.45
CA GLU A 95 19.16 5.71 4.76
C GLU A 95 18.22 6.92 4.71
N ALA A 96 17.25 6.95 3.80
CA ALA A 96 16.25 8.01 3.74
C ALA A 96 15.31 7.99 4.96
N GLU A 97 14.90 6.80 5.40
CA GLU A 97 14.11 6.62 6.63
C GLU A 97 14.91 7.09 7.86
N GLU A 98 16.18 6.72 7.96
CA GLU A 98 17.05 7.15 9.06
C GLU A 98 17.23 8.68 9.08
N ARG A 99 17.43 9.32 7.93
CA ARG A 99 17.50 10.79 7.81
C ARG A 99 16.19 11.45 8.22
N LEU A 100 15.05 10.92 7.78
CA LEU A 100 13.72 11.42 8.13
C LEU A 100 13.48 11.34 9.65
N ASP A 101 13.75 10.17 10.23
CA ASP A 101 13.58 9.93 11.66
C ASP A 101 14.53 10.78 12.50
N LYS A 102 15.76 10.98 12.05
CA LYS A 102 16.72 11.89 12.69
C LYS A 102 16.21 13.33 12.69
N LYS A 103 15.77 13.85 11.54
CA LYS A 103 15.22 15.23 11.42
C LYS A 103 13.98 15.40 12.31
N HIS A 104 13.14 14.38 12.43
CA HIS A 104 11.99 14.41 13.34
C HIS A 104 12.41 14.45 14.81
N ARG A 105 13.34 13.58 15.24
CA ARG A 105 13.88 13.58 16.61
C ARG A 105 14.48 14.93 16.98
N GLU A 106 15.28 15.53 16.11
CA GLU A 106 15.88 16.85 16.34
C GLU A 106 14.80 17.95 16.54
N LYS A 107 13.71 17.91 15.78
CA LYS A 107 12.57 18.83 15.97
C LYS A 107 11.88 18.60 17.32
N ILE A 108 11.65 17.34 17.71
CA ILE A 108 11.03 16.99 19.00
C ILE A 108 11.93 17.42 20.16
N ASP A 109 13.24 17.16 20.09
CA ASP A 109 14.19 17.54 21.12
C ASP A 109 14.20 19.06 21.35
N LYS A 110 14.09 19.85 20.27
CA LYS A 110 13.95 21.30 20.37
C LYS A 110 12.66 21.70 21.10
N VAL A 111 11.54 21.10 20.74
CA VAL A 111 10.23 21.36 21.39
C VAL A 111 10.26 20.96 22.87
N MET A 112 10.91 19.85 23.22
CA MET A 112 11.08 19.41 24.60
C MET A 112 11.99 20.34 25.41
N LYS A 113 13.03 20.91 24.78
CA LYS A 113 13.87 21.94 25.41
C LYS A 113 13.08 23.21 25.69
N GLU A 114 12.34 23.72 24.69
CA GLU A 114 11.48 24.90 24.84
C GLU A 114 10.42 24.69 25.92
N TRP A 115 9.85 23.48 26.01
CA TRP A 115 8.93 23.10 27.08
C TRP A 115 9.58 23.21 28.47
N GLY A 116 10.80 22.69 28.64
CA GLY A 116 11.54 22.77 29.90
C GLY A 116 11.83 24.22 30.33
N GLU A 117 12.17 25.10 29.39
CA GLU A 117 12.38 26.54 29.67
C GLU A 117 11.08 27.22 30.10
N LEU A 118 9.96 26.91 29.45
CA LEU A 118 8.65 27.45 29.80
C LEU A 118 8.14 26.92 31.16
N GLU A 119 8.42 25.66 31.49
CA GLU A 119 8.09 25.08 32.80
C GLU A 119 8.89 25.78 33.92
N ALA A 120 10.18 26.04 33.71
CA ALA A 120 10.99 26.81 34.64
C ALA A 120 10.42 28.23 34.87
N ARG A 121 9.93 28.88 33.81
CA ARG A 121 9.27 30.19 33.90
C ARG A 121 7.94 30.12 34.66
N TYR A 122 7.13 29.07 34.44
CA TYR A 122 5.92 28.83 35.21
C TYR A 122 6.23 28.68 36.72
N GLN A 123 7.25 27.90 37.08
CA GLN A 123 7.65 27.74 38.49
C GLN A 123 8.09 29.06 39.14
N GLN A 124 8.75 29.94 38.39
CA GLN A 124 9.09 31.29 38.87
C GLN A 124 7.85 32.18 39.02
N MET A 125 6.92 32.13 38.07
CA MET A 125 5.68 32.90 38.10
C MET A 125 4.80 32.47 39.27
N LYS A 126 4.68 31.17 39.51
CA LYS A 126 3.88 30.60 40.62
C LYS A 126 4.29 31.11 41.99
N LYS A 127 5.58 31.44 42.18
CA LYS A 127 6.09 32.04 43.44
C LYS A 127 5.60 33.48 43.64
N LYS A 128 5.27 34.20 42.57
CA LYS A 128 4.87 35.61 42.59
C LYS A 128 3.36 35.80 42.44
N ASP A 129 2.76 35.08 41.50
CA ASP A 129 1.34 35.12 41.17
C ASP A 129 0.83 33.71 40.81
N ALA A 130 0.11 33.10 41.73
CA ALA A 130 -0.44 31.76 41.55
C ALA A 130 -1.56 31.73 40.49
N LYS A 131 -2.41 32.76 40.40
CA LYS A 131 -3.55 32.75 39.46
C LYS A 131 -3.07 32.98 38.02
N GLY A 132 -2.18 33.95 37.82
CA GLY A 132 -1.56 34.19 36.53
C GLY A 132 -0.76 32.97 36.04
N ALA A 133 -0.02 32.31 36.93
CA ALA A 133 0.75 31.10 36.62
C ALA A 133 -0.11 29.94 36.12
N GLU A 134 -1.28 29.69 36.73
CA GLU A 134 -2.18 28.63 36.25
C GLU A 134 -2.76 28.97 34.86
N SER A 135 -3.12 30.23 34.60
CA SER A 135 -3.56 30.64 33.24
C SER A 135 -2.46 30.47 32.19
N PHE A 136 -1.22 30.82 32.55
CA PHE A 136 -0.05 30.65 31.70
C PHE A 136 0.20 29.18 31.40
N LYS A 137 0.13 28.30 32.41
CA LYS A 137 0.31 26.85 32.25
C LYS A 137 -0.71 26.26 31.29
N VAL A 138 -1.99 26.63 31.41
CA VAL A 138 -3.05 26.15 30.50
C VAL A 138 -2.74 26.56 29.05
N SER A 139 -2.44 27.84 28.83
CA SER A 139 -2.10 28.36 27.50
C SER A 139 -0.87 27.68 26.88
N MET A 140 0.21 27.57 27.67
CA MET A 140 1.45 26.89 27.26
C MET A 140 1.22 25.41 26.95
N THR A 141 0.46 24.69 27.78
CA THR A 141 0.17 23.26 27.58
C THR A 141 -0.61 23.03 26.29
N ASN A 142 -1.63 23.84 26.04
CA ASN A 142 -2.42 23.77 24.80
C ASN A 142 -1.54 24.01 23.57
N ARG A 143 -0.65 25.02 23.63
CA ARG A 143 0.28 25.30 22.52
C ARG A 143 1.23 24.13 22.28
N PHE A 144 1.81 23.56 23.34
CA PHE A 144 2.71 22.42 23.22
C PHE A 144 2.02 21.20 22.61
N GLN A 145 0.82 20.86 23.08
CA GLN A 145 0.03 19.75 22.53
C GLN A 145 -0.23 19.95 21.03
N ARG A 146 -0.60 21.16 20.60
CA ARG A 146 -0.78 21.49 19.18
C ARG A 146 0.51 21.35 18.38
N THR A 147 1.64 21.83 18.91
CA THR A 147 2.94 21.71 18.25
C THR A 147 3.37 20.25 18.10
N VAL A 148 3.24 19.44 19.16
CA VAL A 148 3.60 18.02 19.12
C VAL A 148 2.71 17.27 18.13
N ALA A 149 1.39 17.44 18.20
CA ALA A 149 0.46 16.83 17.26
C ALA A 149 0.79 17.20 15.79
N SER A 150 1.09 18.48 15.52
CA SER A 150 1.50 18.92 14.19
C SER A 150 2.81 18.27 13.72
N LEU A 151 3.78 18.05 14.61
CA LEU A 151 5.05 17.40 14.26
C LEU A 151 4.89 15.89 14.03
N GLU A 152 4.04 15.23 14.82
CA GLU A 152 3.68 13.82 14.65
C GLU A 152 2.97 13.61 13.31
N ASP A 153 1.99 14.47 12.98
CA ASP A 153 1.28 14.41 11.69
C ASP A 153 2.21 14.69 10.50
N GLU A 154 3.13 15.65 10.61
CA GLU A 154 4.13 15.91 9.57
C GLU A 154 5.01 14.67 9.33
N HIS A 155 5.53 14.05 10.39
CA HIS A 155 6.38 12.86 10.30
C HIS A 155 5.62 11.67 9.71
N LYS A 156 4.39 11.42 10.18
CA LYS A 156 3.51 10.37 9.65
C LYS A 156 3.27 10.55 8.15
N ARG A 157 2.97 11.77 7.70
CA ARG A 157 2.76 12.08 6.27
C ARG A 157 4.02 11.83 5.44
N LEU A 158 5.17 12.33 5.90
CA LEU A 158 6.45 12.17 5.19
C LEU A 158 6.89 10.70 5.13
N LYS A 159 6.71 9.95 6.23
CA LYS A 159 7.01 8.52 6.28
C LYS A 159 6.15 7.74 5.29
N LYS A 160 4.84 8.03 5.25
CA LYS A 160 3.92 7.42 4.28
C LYS A 160 4.29 7.72 2.82
N GLN A 161 4.73 8.95 2.53
CA GLN A 161 5.22 9.32 1.19
C GLN A 161 6.48 8.53 0.81
N LEU A 162 7.42 8.39 1.75
CA LEU A 162 8.66 7.63 1.56
C LEU A 162 8.37 6.15 1.30
N GLU A 163 7.51 5.53 2.11
CA GLU A 163 7.07 4.14 1.97
C GLU A 163 6.34 3.91 0.64
N THR A 164 5.42 4.81 0.25
CA THR A 164 4.70 4.69 -1.02
C THR A 164 5.67 4.70 -2.22
N THR A 165 6.62 5.62 -2.21
CA THR A 165 7.64 5.71 -3.28
C THR A 165 8.52 4.46 -3.32
N HIS A 166 8.92 3.94 -2.15
CA HIS A 166 9.67 2.70 -2.04
C HIS A 166 8.92 1.50 -2.62
N GLU A 167 7.65 1.35 -2.26
CA GLU A 167 6.79 0.27 -2.75
C GLU A 167 6.64 0.29 -4.27
N GLU A 168 6.44 1.48 -4.86
CA GLU A 168 6.37 1.65 -6.31
C GLU A 168 7.67 1.23 -7.00
N ARG A 169 8.82 1.67 -6.47
CA ARG A 169 10.14 1.33 -7.02
C ARG A 169 10.45 -0.15 -6.89
N VAL A 170 10.20 -0.76 -5.73
CA VAL A 170 10.41 -2.19 -5.52
C VAL A 170 9.51 -3.00 -6.44
N GLN A 171 8.25 -2.60 -6.61
CA GLN A 171 7.34 -3.28 -7.53
C GLN A 171 7.85 -3.20 -8.98
N ALA A 172 8.33 -2.03 -9.42
CA ALA A 172 8.90 -1.86 -10.76
C ALA A 172 10.14 -2.75 -10.95
N ILE A 173 11.06 -2.79 -9.98
CA ILE A 173 12.27 -3.63 -10.01
C ILE A 173 11.91 -5.12 -10.08
N LEU A 174 10.95 -5.56 -9.26
CA LEU A 174 10.50 -6.95 -9.26
C LEU A 174 9.82 -7.33 -10.57
N ASN A 175 8.99 -6.43 -11.12
CA ASN A 175 8.32 -6.64 -12.40
C ASN A 175 9.32 -6.73 -13.56
N GLU A 176 10.31 -5.86 -13.61
CA GLU A 176 11.37 -5.92 -14.63
C GLU A 176 12.17 -7.23 -14.51
N LYS A 177 12.58 -7.61 -13.30
CA LYS A 177 13.27 -8.90 -13.08
C LYS A 177 12.45 -10.11 -13.50
N LYS A 178 11.14 -10.10 -13.24
CA LYS A 178 10.21 -11.15 -13.69
C LYS A 178 10.09 -11.17 -15.22
N ARG A 179 10.02 -9.99 -15.86
CA ARG A 179 9.97 -9.86 -17.32
C ARG A 179 11.23 -10.38 -17.99
N THR A 180 12.41 -9.93 -17.56
CA THR A 180 13.70 -10.40 -18.09
C THR A 180 13.85 -11.91 -17.89
N ALA A 181 13.58 -12.42 -16.68
CA ALA A 181 13.70 -13.85 -16.40
C ALA A 181 12.72 -14.70 -17.24
N THR A 182 11.52 -14.19 -17.52
CA THR A 182 10.56 -14.85 -18.41
C THR A 182 11.06 -14.88 -19.85
N HIS A 183 11.62 -13.76 -20.32
CA HIS A 183 12.21 -13.66 -21.66
C HIS A 183 13.36 -14.64 -21.83
N ASP A 184 14.32 -14.64 -20.91
CA ASP A 184 15.49 -15.53 -20.92
C ASP A 184 15.05 -17.01 -20.88
N TYR A 185 14.04 -17.33 -20.09
CA TYR A 185 13.50 -18.69 -20.01
C TYR A 185 12.84 -19.13 -21.32
N ARG A 186 12.00 -18.29 -21.92
CA ARG A 186 11.36 -18.58 -23.21
C ARG A 186 12.39 -18.71 -24.33
N GLN A 187 13.41 -17.84 -24.34
CA GLN A 187 14.51 -17.94 -25.29
C GLN A 187 15.29 -19.25 -25.11
N ALA A 188 15.56 -19.66 -23.86
CA ALA A 188 16.23 -20.91 -23.56
C ALA A 188 15.44 -22.13 -24.07
N LEU A 189 14.11 -22.13 -23.91
CA LEU A 189 13.22 -23.17 -24.45
C LEU A 189 13.26 -23.21 -25.98
N ALA A 190 13.10 -22.06 -26.64
CA ALA A 190 13.12 -21.98 -28.10
C ALA A 190 14.45 -22.41 -28.73
N MET A 191 15.56 -22.34 -27.99
CA MET A 191 16.87 -22.81 -28.43
C MET A 191 17.08 -24.32 -28.24
N HIS A 192 16.28 -24.99 -27.39
CA HIS A 192 16.44 -26.42 -27.10
C HIS A 192 16.26 -27.30 -28.34
N ASP A 193 15.39 -26.91 -29.26
CA ASP A 193 15.20 -27.64 -30.54
C ASP A 193 16.45 -27.62 -31.44
N LYS A 194 17.38 -26.69 -31.20
CA LYS A 194 18.59 -26.49 -32.02
C LYS A 194 19.84 -27.10 -31.38
N SER A 195 19.88 -27.20 -30.05
CA SER A 195 20.98 -27.80 -29.30
C SER A 195 20.51 -28.23 -27.91
N ALA A 196 21.09 -29.32 -27.37
CA ALA A 196 20.74 -29.80 -26.03
C ALA A 196 21.03 -28.72 -24.97
N ASN A 197 19.98 -28.05 -24.47
CA ASN A 197 20.12 -26.82 -23.68
C ASN A 197 19.62 -26.93 -22.22
N LYS A 198 19.48 -28.16 -21.71
CA LYS A 198 18.94 -28.47 -20.38
C LYS A 198 19.49 -27.58 -19.26
N HIS A 199 20.81 -27.42 -19.19
CA HIS A 199 21.44 -26.66 -18.10
C HIS A 199 21.02 -25.18 -18.14
N HIS A 200 20.96 -24.59 -19.33
CA HIS A 200 20.53 -23.21 -19.50
C HIS A 200 19.05 -23.04 -19.18
N VAL A 201 18.19 -23.93 -19.68
CA VAL A 201 16.73 -23.95 -19.38
C VAL A 201 16.50 -24.04 -17.87
N LEU A 202 17.21 -24.94 -17.18
CA LEU A 202 17.12 -25.06 -15.73
C LEU A 202 17.62 -23.78 -15.03
N LYS A 203 18.71 -23.17 -15.50
CA LYS A 203 19.26 -21.94 -14.92
C LYS A 203 18.27 -20.79 -15.03
N THR A 204 17.71 -20.54 -16.22
CA THR A 204 16.76 -19.45 -16.46
C THR A 204 15.44 -19.68 -15.73
N LEU A 205 14.93 -20.92 -15.68
CA LEU A 205 13.76 -21.27 -14.87
C LEU A 205 13.99 -21.00 -13.38
N LYS A 206 15.16 -21.37 -12.84
CA LYS A 206 15.51 -21.07 -11.45
C LYS A 206 15.59 -19.57 -11.18
N THR A 207 16.10 -18.79 -12.13
CA THR A 207 16.12 -17.32 -12.02
C THR A 207 14.71 -16.75 -11.98
N TYR A 208 13.81 -17.24 -12.82
CA TYR A 208 12.40 -16.86 -12.82
C TYR A 208 11.70 -17.20 -11.50
N ILE A 209 11.83 -18.44 -11.02
CA ILE A 209 11.21 -18.85 -9.74
C ILE A 209 11.72 -17.97 -8.59
N ARG A 210 13.01 -17.63 -8.57
CA ARG A 210 13.58 -16.75 -7.54
C ARG A 210 13.04 -15.32 -7.62
N SER A 211 12.75 -14.79 -8.82
CA SER A 211 12.20 -13.43 -8.95
C SER A 211 10.74 -13.36 -8.49
N GLU A 212 9.94 -14.39 -8.77
CA GLU A 212 8.58 -14.55 -8.23
C GLU A 212 8.58 -14.73 -6.71
N GLU A 213 9.50 -15.54 -6.17
CA GLU A 213 9.57 -15.73 -4.72
C GLU A 213 10.02 -14.46 -3.98
N LYS A 214 10.90 -13.67 -4.60
CA LYS A 214 11.30 -12.37 -4.03
C LYS A 214 10.09 -11.44 -3.88
N ASP A 215 9.16 -11.46 -4.83
CA ASP A 215 7.89 -10.72 -4.74
C ASP A 215 6.98 -11.28 -3.63
N ARG A 216 6.94 -12.61 -3.47
CA ARG A 216 6.21 -13.25 -2.37
C ARG A 216 6.71 -12.78 -1.01
N ILE A 217 8.02 -12.88 -0.79
CA ILE A 217 8.65 -12.49 0.48
C ILE A 217 8.42 -11.00 0.76
N HIS A 218 8.58 -10.14 -0.25
CA HIS A 218 8.35 -8.70 -0.10
C HIS A 218 6.91 -8.39 0.31
N THR A 219 5.94 -8.96 -0.40
CA THR A 219 4.50 -8.78 -0.11
C THR A 219 4.14 -9.23 1.30
N ILE A 220 4.69 -10.37 1.74
CA ILE A 220 4.44 -10.90 3.08
C ILE A 220 5.10 -10.03 4.16
N ASN A 221 6.35 -9.62 3.97
CA ASN A 221 7.06 -8.79 4.96
C ASN A 221 6.37 -7.44 5.15
N ARG A 222 5.89 -6.82 4.07
CA ARG A 222 5.06 -5.60 4.14
C ARG A 222 3.80 -5.83 4.96
N TYR A 223 3.08 -6.92 4.71
CA TYR A 223 1.88 -7.25 5.47
C TYR A 223 2.17 -7.48 6.96
N ARG A 224 3.25 -8.20 7.30
CA ARG A 224 3.69 -8.38 8.70
C ARG A 224 4.11 -7.08 9.37
N HIS A 225 4.68 -6.15 8.62
CA HIS A 225 4.99 -4.82 9.13
C HIS A 225 3.69 -4.07 9.46
N LEU A 226 2.77 -3.98 8.51
CA LEU A 226 1.46 -3.35 8.70
C LEU A 226 0.70 -3.94 9.90
N LEU A 227 0.70 -5.26 10.08
CA LEU A 227 0.07 -5.89 11.25
C LEU A 227 0.62 -5.40 12.61
N ARG A 228 1.88 -4.92 12.65
CA ARG A 228 2.52 -4.41 13.87
C ARG A 228 2.33 -2.90 14.05
N VAL A 229 2.20 -2.14 12.96
CA VAL A 229 2.19 -0.66 13.02
C VAL A 229 0.82 -0.05 12.77
N ASP A 230 -0.01 -0.65 11.92
CA ASP A 230 -1.33 -0.14 11.54
C ASP A 230 -2.25 -1.30 11.12
N GLN A 231 -3.06 -1.76 12.08
CA GLN A 231 -3.97 -2.89 11.87
C GLN A 231 -5.12 -2.56 10.91
N ALA A 232 -5.51 -1.29 10.79
CA ALA A 232 -6.55 -0.85 9.87
C ALA A 232 -6.04 -0.87 8.42
N GLU A 233 -4.83 -0.35 8.19
CA GLU A 233 -4.17 -0.44 6.88
C GLU A 233 -3.84 -1.89 6.52
N ALA A 234 -3.42 -2.72 7.49
CA ALA A 234 -3.24 -4.16 7.27
C ALA A 234 -4.53 -4.83 6.79
N ALA A 235 -5.67 -4.54 7.44
CA ALA A 235 -6.96 -5.09 7.05
C ALA A 235 -7.36 -4.67 5.62
N ALA A 236 -7.13 -3.41 5.25
CA ALA A 236 -7.36 -2.91 3.90
C ALA A 236 -6.42 -3.54 2.85
N PHE A 237 -5.17 -3.84 3.22
CA PHE A 237 -4.17 -4.43 2.33
C PHE A 237 -4.31 -5.96 2.16
N LYS A 238 -4.90 -6.65 3.12
CA LYS A 238 -5.11 -8.11 3.11
C LYS A 238 -5.67 -8.69 1.80
N PRO A 239 -6.76 -8.15 1.19
CA PRO A 239 -7.25 -8.67 -0.09
C PRO A 239 -6.20 -8.59 -1.21
N THR A 240 -5.42 -7.51 -1.26
CA THR A 240 -4.32 -7.33 -2.21
C THR A 240 -3.21 -8.36 -2.00
N VAL A 241 -2.86 -8.65 -0.74
CA VAL A 241 -1.89 -9.70 -0.39
C VAL A 241 -2.35 -11.05 -0.90
N LEU A 242 -3.59 -11.46 -0.59
CA LEU A 242 -4.14 -12.74 -1.02
C LEU A 242 -4.17 -12.87 -2.55
N HIS A 243 -4.59 -11.81 -3.24
CA HIS A 243 -4.57 -11.77 -4.70
C HIS A 243 -3.15 -11.95 -5.24
N ARG A 244 -2.17 -11.17 -4.74
CA ARG A 244 -0.77 -11.26 -5.17
C ARG A 244 -0.20 -12.66 -4.98
N LEU A 245 -0.38 -13.26 -3.80
CA LEU A 245 0.13 -14.61 -3.47
C LEU A 245 -0.45 -15.67 -4.41
N ARG A 246 -1.78 -15.62 -4.65
CA ARG A 246 -2.44 -16.53 -5.59
C ARG A 246 -1.88 -16.40 -7.01
N TYR A 247 -1.67 -15.17 -7.48
CA TYR A 247 -1.17 -14.94 -8.84
C TYR A 247 0.30 -15.33 -8.99
N ILE A 248 1.12 -15.20 -7.94
CA ILE A 248 2.49 -15.74 -7.93
C ILE A 248 2.45 -17.25 -8.18
N ASP A 249 1.59 -17.98 -7.46
CA ASP A 249 1.46 -19.44 -7.64
C ASP A 249 0.99 -19.80 -9.04
N LEU A 250 -0.03 -19.09 -9.56
CA LEU A 250 -0.53 -19.29 -10.91
C LEU A 250 0.55 -19.04 -11.98
N ARG A 251 1.34 -17.97 -11.84
CA ARG A 251 2.41 -17.64 -12.79
C ARG A 251 3.56 -18.66 -12.75
N ILE A 252 3.95 -19.11 -11.56
CA ILE A 252 4.95 -20.19 -11.41
C ILE A 252 4.44 -21.47 -12.07
N ASN A 253 3.20 -21.86 -11.80
CA ASN A 253 2.60 -23.08 -12.38
C ASN A 253 2.45 -22.98 -13.90
N GLY A 254 1.99 -21.84 -14.42
CA GLY A 254 1.91 -21.58 -15.85
C GLY A 254 3.29 -21.62 -16.51
N THR A 255 4.32 -21.09 -15.85
CA THR A 255 5.69 -21.12 -16.36
C THR A 255 6.26 -22.53 -16.39
N LEU A 256 5.99 -23.34 -15.37
CA LEU A 256 6.35 -24.76 -15.36
C LEU A 256 5.60 -25.56 -16.43
N ALA A 257 4.35 -25.19 -16.73
CA ALA A 257 3.56 -25.88 -17.73
C ALA A 257 4.11 -25.73 -19.16
N MET A 258 4.91 -24.69 -19.44
CA MET A 258 5.62 -24.54 -20.73
C MET A 258 6.61 -25.68 -21.00
N LEU A 259 7.04 -26.45 -19.98
CA LEU A 259 7.88 -27.64 -20.20
C LEU A 259 7.13 -28.81 -20.85
N ARG A 260 5.78 -28.83 -20.82
CA ARG A 260 4.98 -29.95 -21.36
C ARG A 260 5.18 -30.15 -22.86
N ASP A 261 5.52 -29.08 -23.57
CA ASP A 261 5.83 -29.11 -25.00
C ASP A 261 7.18 -29.79 -25.28
N PHE A 262 7.99 -30.06 -24.24
CA PHE A 262 9.32 -30.66 -24.31
C PHE A 262 9.43 -31.86 -23.32
N PRO A 263 8.83 -33.03 -23.61
CA PRO A 263 8.75 -34.15 -22.66
C PRO A 263 10.11 -34.68 -22.16
N ASP A 264 11.13 -34.63 -23.01
CA ASP A 264 12.51 -34.99 -22.69
C ASP A 264 13.13 -34.04 -21.66
N LEU A 265 12.87 -32.73 -21.77
CA LEU A 265 13.25 -31.74 -20.77
C LEU A 265 12.40 -31.83 -19.52
N GLU A 266 11.09 -32.01 -19.66
CA GLU A 266 10.15 -32.01 -18.53
C GLU A 266 10.54 -33.06 -17.50
N SER A 267 10.81 -34.30 -17.95
CA SER A 267 11.23 -35.41 -17.09
C SER A 267 12.51 -35.11 -16.30
N GLN A 268 13.39 -34.27 -16.83
CA GLN A 268 14.69 -33.96 -16.24
C GLN A 268 14.70 -32.68 -15.41
N VAL A 269 13.93 -31.67 -15.80
CA VAL A 269 13.96 -30.32 -15.21
C VAL A 269 12.89 -30.16 -14.13
N ARG A 270 11.69 -30.71 -14.34
CA ARG A 270 10.53 -30.52 -13.45
C ARG A 270 10.75 -31.07 -12.03
N PRO A 271 11.35 -32.26 -11.82
CA PRO A 271 11.65 -32.75 -10.46
C PRO A 271 12.65 -31.85 -9.71
N ILE A 272 13.61 -31.26 -10.42
CA ILE A 272 14.63 -30.38 -9.83
C ILE A 272 14.01 -29.04 -9.44
N ALA A 273 13.17 -28.46 -10.31
CA ALA A 273 12.44 -27.24 -10.01
C ALA A 273 11.44 -27.44 -8.85
N GLY A 274 10.75 -28.59 -8.80
CA GLY A 274 9.81 -28.94 -7.74
C GLY A 274 10.45 -29.03 -6.35
N LYS A 275 11.64 -29.64 -6.23
CA LYS A 275 12.40 -29.68 -4.96
C LYS A 275 12.74 -28.28 -4.44
N GLN A 276 13.09 -27.37 -5.36
CA GLN A 276 13.43 -25.99 -5.00
C GLN A 276 12.20 -25.19 -4.55
N LEU A 277 11.05 -25.38 -5.20
CA LEU A 277 9.78 -24.79 -4.78
C LEU A 277 9.30 -25.30 -3.41
N CYS A 278 9.55 -26.58 -3.11
CA CYS A 278 9.24 -27.18 -1.81
C CYS A 278 10.13 -26.59 -0.69
N GLY A 279 11.44 -26.51 -0.91
CA GLY A 279 12.37 -25.90 0.05
C GLY A 279 12.06 -24.42 0.32
N ILE A 280 11.63 -23.70 -0.72
CA ILE A 280 11.21 -22.30 -0.62
C ILE A 280 9.87 -22.16 0.12
N SER A 281 8.87 -22.99 -0.18
CA SER A 281 7.55 -22.96 0.47
C SER A 281 7.64 -23.25 1.98
N ILE A 282 8.55 -24.14 2.38
CA ILE A 282 8.81 -24.44 3.80
C ILE A 282 9.35 -23.20 4.52
N ILE A 283 10.30 -22.48 3.91
CA ILE A 283 10.85 -21.25 4.47
C ILE A 283 9.74 -20.20 4.60
N THR A 284 8.95 -19.99 3.54
CA THR A 284 7.87 -18.99 3.55
C THR A 284 6.76 -19.32 4.54
N MET A 285 6.44 -20.61 4.76
CA MET A 285 5.49 -21.05 5.79
C MET A 285 6.03 -20.86 7.21
N ILE A 286 7.29 -21.21 7.49
CA ILE A 286 7.90 -21.01 8.82
C ILE A 286 7.81 -19.55 9.25
N TYR A 287 8.02 -18.62 8.32
CA TYR A 287 7.90 -17.20 8.63
C TYR A 287 6.43 -16.74 8.76
N PHE A 288 5.44 -17.40 8.13
CA PHE A 288 4.02 -16.94 8.11
C PHE A 288 3.21 -17.37 9.34
N THR A 289 3.69 -18.38 10.07
CA THR A 289 3.05 -18.90 11.29
C THR A 289 3.69 -18.42 12.61
N ALA A 290 4.68 -17.53 12.56
CA ALA A 290 5.29 -16.88 13.73
C ALA A 290 4.99 -15.38 13.69
#